data_AF-A0A0F9VCB7-F1
#
_entry.id   AF-A0A0F9VCB7-F1
#
_cell.length_a   1.000
_cell.length_b   1.000
_cell.length_c   1.000
_cell.angle_alpha   90.00
_cell.angle_beta   90.00
_cell.angle_gamma   90.00
#
_symmetry.space_group_name_H-M   'P 1'
#
loop_
_entity.id
_entity.type
_entity.pdbx_description
1 polymer ?
#
loop_
_entity_poly.entity_id
_entity_poly.type
_entity_poly.pdbx_seq_one_letter_code
_entity_poly.pdbx_strand_id
1 'polypeptide(L)'
;MQVEIVAGTEGKALYINDYRVTGPKPWAGGTVIASFDVPQEELKCALERSLMKNCEAHTRVESPGLCSVCLVEERDKLQKAMRK
;
A
#
# COMPACT_ATOMS: atom_id res chain seq x y z
N MET A 1 -10.03 -0.76 -13.39
CA MET A 1 -8.83 0.06 -13.07
C MET A 1 -7.64 -0.81 -13.36
N GLN A 2 -6.59 -0.25 -13.95
CA GLN A 2 -5.48 -1.06 -14.44
C GLN A 2 -4.39 -1.19 -13.38
N VAL A 3 -4.01 -2.41 -13.05
CA VAL A 3 -2.86 -2.72 -12.18
C VAL A 3 -1.85 -3.48 -13.01
N GLU A 4 -0.62 -2.98 -13.07
CA GLU A 4 0.41 -3.53 -13.94
C GLU A 4 1.71 -3.79 -13.20
N ILE A 5 2.39 -4.86 -13.56
CA ILE A 5 3.76 -5.11 -13.16
C ILE A 5 4.65 -4.83 -14.38
N VAL A 6 5.54 -3.86 -14.24
CA VAL A 6 6.47 -3.43 -15.29
C VAL A 6 7.87 -3.87 -14.91
N ALA A 7 8.52 -4.65 -15.77
CA ALA A 7 9.92 -5.02 -15.62
C ALA A 7 10.81 -3.99 -16.31
N GLY A 8 11.80 -3.49 -15.58
CA GLY A 8 12.94 -2.76 -16.12
C GLY A 8 14.25 -3.49 -15.81
N THR A 9 15.36 -2.86 -16.18
CA THR A 9 16.71 -3.42 -15.97
C THR A 9 17.07 -3.60 -14.50
N GLU A 10 16.56 -2.74 -13.61
CA GLU A 10 16.86 -2.75 -12.18
C GLU A 10 15.88 -3.61 -11.34
N GLY A 11 14.83 -4.16 -11.96
CA GLY A 11 13.85 -4.99 -11.28
C GLY A 11 12.42 -4.72 -11.74
N LYS A 12 11.46 -5.05 -10.86
CA LYS A 12 10.01 -4.96 -11.14
C LYS A 12 9.39 -3.80 -10.38
N ALA A 13 8.53 -3.06 -11.06
CA ALA A 13 7.75 -1.97 -10.49
C ALA A 13 6.25 -2.26 -10.60
N LEU A 14 5.49 -1.77 -9.63
CA LEU A 14 4.04 -1.83 -9.62
C LEU A 14 3.46 -0.49 -10.08
N TYR A 15 2.56 -0.55 -11.04
CA TYR A 15 1.80 0.58 -11.55
C TYR A 15 0.31 0.39 -11.29
N ILE A 16 -0.39 1.49 -10.97
CA ILE A 16 -1.85 1.54 -10.84
C ILE A 16 -2.33 2.76 -11.63
N ASN A 17 -3.16 2.55 -12.65
CA ASN A 17 -3.63 3.60 -13.58
C ASN A 17 -2.48 4.51 -14.04
N ASP A 18 -1.40 3.92 -14.57
CA ASP A 18 -0.19 4.62 -15.02
C ASP A 18 0.68 5.30 -13.94
N TYR A 19 0.27 5.27 -12.66
CA TYR A 19 1.09 5.77 -11.55
C TYR A 19 1.97 4.67 -10.98
N ARG A 20 3.28 4.91 -10.91
CA ARG A 20 4.22 4.02 -10.22
C ARG A 20 4.02 4.11 -8.70
N VAL A 21 3.56 3.02 -8.09
CA VAL A 21 3.29 2.95 -6.65
C VAL A 21 4.51 2.49 -5.86
N THR A 22 5.24 1.48 -6.38
CA THR A 22 6.44 0.95 -5.71
C THR A 22 7.40 0.29 -6.70
N GLY A 23 8.63 0.04 -6.25
CA GLY A 23 9.72 -0.56 -7.01
C GLY A 23 10.61 0.43 -7.76
N PRO A 24 11.74 -0.04 -8.34
CA PRO A 24 12.70 0.79 -9.06
C PRO A 24 12.12 1.40 -10.34
N LYS A 25 12.74 2.46 -10.85
CA LYS A 25 12.30 3.05 -12.12
C LYS A 25 12.59 2.07 -13.27
N PRO A 26 11.62 1.79 -14.16
CA PRO A 26 11.86 0.85 -15.24
C PRO A 26 12.58 1.54 -16.40
N TRP A 27 13.89 1.72 -16.24
CA TRP A 27 14.78 2.29 -17.26
C TRP A 27 14.82 1.42 -18.52
N ALA A 28 15.24 2.01 -19.65
CA ALA A 28 15.34 1.37 -20.97
C ALA A 28 14.00 0.91 -21.59
N GLY A 29 12.90 1.63 -21.31
CA GLY A 29 11.61 1.38 -21.97
C GLY A 29 10.87 0.17 -21.40
N GLY A 30 10.73 0.12 -20.06
CA GLY A 30 10.14 -0.99 -19.31
C GLY A 30 9.00 -1.73 -19.98
N THR A 31 8.98 -3.05 -19.81
CA THR A 31 7.99 -3.94 -20.42
C THR A 31 6.94 -4.36 -19.40
N VAL A 32 5.66 -4.22 -19.75
CA VAL A 32 4.55 -4.77 -18.95
C VAL A 32 4.63 -6.30 -19.00
N ILE A 33 4.86 -6.93 -17.84
CA ILE A 33 4.94 -8.39 -17.72
C ILE A 33 3.66 -9.02 -17.17
N ALA A 34 2.82 -8.22 -16.53
CA ALA A 34 1.48 -8.61 -16.09
C ALA A 34 0.59 -7.37 -16.06
N SER A 35 -0.66 -7.52 -16.50
CA SER A 35 -1.67 -6.47 -16.47
C SER A 35 -2.98 -7.09 -15.99
N PHE A 36 -3.62 -6.42 -15.04
CA PHE A 36 -4.87 -6.85 -14.42
C PHE A 36 -5.86 -5.70 -14.49
N ASP A 37 -7.08 -5.97 -14.97
CA ASP A 37 -8.18 -5.03 -14.80
C ASP A 37 -8.93 -5.40 -13.52
N VAL A 38 -8.86 -4.53 -12.52
CA VAL A 38 -9.40 -4.75 -11.18
C VAL A 38 -10.40 -3.63 -10.87
N PRO A 39 -11.62 -3.96 -10.41
CA PRO A 39 -12.55 -2.97 -9.87
C PRO A 39 -11.97 -2.27 -8.64
N GLN A 40 -12.25 -0.98 -8.48
CA GLN A 40 -11.72 -0.19 -7.36
C GLN A 40 -12.13 -0.77 -6.00
N GLU A 41 -13.36 -1.28 -5.90
CA GLU A 41 -13.91 -1.88 -4.68
C GLU A 41 -13.13 -3.14 -4.27
N GLU A 42 -12.78 -3.99 -5.23
CA GLU A 42 -12.02 -5.21 -4.97
C GLU A 42 -10.60 -4.90 -4.48
N LEU A 43 -9.93 -3.93 -5.12
CA LEU A 43 -8.60 -3.51 -4.67
C LEU A 43 -8.65 -2.93 -3.26
N LYS A 44 -9.67 -2.10 -2.97
CA LYS A 44 -9.88 -1.53 -1.63
C LYS A 44 -10.09 -2.64 -0.59
N CYS A 45 -10.98 -3.58 -0.85
CA CYS A 45 -11.21 -4.71 0.04
C CYS A 45 -9.96 -5.59 0.21
N ALA A 46 -9.16 -5.78 -0.85
CA ALA A 46 -7.90 -6.53 -0.77
C ALA A 46 -6.85 -5.83 0.09
N LEU A 47 -6.74 -4.50 0.00
CA LEU A 47 -5.87 -3.69 0.84
C LEU A 47 -6.32 -3.72 2.30
N GLU A 48 -7.62 -3.52 2.56
CA GLU A 48 -8.20 -3.63 3.91
C GLU A 48 -7.94 -5.00 4.51
N ARG A 49 -8.18 -6.09 3.76
CA ARG A 49 -7.87 -7.45 4.22
C ARG A 49 -6.37 -7.65 4.48
N SER A 50 -5.50 -7.06 3.67
CA SER A 50 -4.05 -7.16 3.86
C SER A 50 -3.59 -6.43 5.13
N LEU A 51 -4.16 -5.25 5.39
CA LEU A 51 -3.94 -4.50 6.64
C LEU A 51 -4.46 -5.29 7.85
N MET A 52 -5.60 -5.96 7.72
CA MET A 52 -6.16 -6.79 8.79
C MET A 52 -5.37 -8.09 9.03
N LYS A 53 -4.84 -8.72 7.98
CA LYS A 53 -3.92 -9.87 8.13
C LYS A 53 -2.60 -9.47 8.78
N ASN A 54 -2.11 -8.26 8.48
CA ASN A 54 -0.95 -7.70 9.17
C ASN A 54 -1.22 -7.41 10.66
N CYS A 55 -2.50 -7.24 11.09
CA CYS A 55 -2.82 -7.15 12.51
C CYS A 55 -3.06 -8.52 13.18
N GLU A 56 -3.38 -9.60 12.46
CA GLU A 56 -3.31 -10.97 12.99
C GLU A 56 -1.86 -11.42 13.21
N ALA A 57 -0.92 -10.97 12.39
CA ALA A 57 0.52 -11.10 12.66
C ALA A 57 1.00 -10.19 13.82
N HIS A 58 0.13 -9.33 14.33
CA HIS A 58 0.35 -8.38 15.42
C HIS A 58 -0.67 -8.59 16.55
N THR A 59 -0.98 -9.85 16.90
CA THR A 59 -1.72 -10.13 18.14
C THR A 59 -0.87 -9.68 19.33
N ARG A 60 -1.18 -8.49 19.86
CA ARG A 60 -1.67 -8.33 21.24
C ARG A 60 -2.00 -6.85 21.53
N VAL A 61 -3.19 -6.40 21.17
CA VAL A 61 -3.91 -5.43 22.02
C VAL A 61 -5.41 -5.75 21.94
N GLU A 62 -5.98 -6.07 23.09
CA GLU A 62 -7.41 -6.25 23.30
C GLU A 62 -8.11 -4.89 23.22
N SER A 63 -8.90 -4.68 22.17
CA SER A 63 -10.11 -3.85 22.21
C SER A 63 -10.90 -4.05 20.90
N PRO A 64 -12.22 -4.29 20.97
CA PRO A 64 -13.04 -4.39 19.78
C PRO A 64 -13.23 -2.99 19.19
N GLY A 65 -12.32 -2.61 18.28
CA GLY A 65 -12.40 -1.38 17.51
C GLY A 65 -11.25 -0.42 17.77
N LEU A 66 -10.17 -0.57 16.99
CA LEU A 66 -9.46 0.47 16.24
C LEU A 66 -8.13 -0.11 15.73
N CYS A 67 -7.90 -0.08 14.42
CA CYS A 67 -6.65 -0.51 13.80
C CYS A 67 -5.52 0.51 14.07
N SER A 68 -4.35 0.02 14.47
CA SER A 68 -3.20 0.79 14.98
C SER A 68 -2.42 1.61 13.93
N VAL A 69 -2.77 1.56 12.63
CA VAL A 69 -2.24 2.52 11.65
C VAL A 69 -2.73 3.94 11.98
N CYS A 70 -3.95 4.07 12.51
CA CYS A 70 -4.55 5.33 12.92
C CYS A 70 -3.86 5.97 14.15
N LEU A 71 -3.22 5.18 15.02
CA LEU A 71 -2.56 5.71 16.23
C LEU A 71 -1.20 6.36 15.95
N VAL A 72 -0.51 5.98 14.86
CA VAL A 72 0.77 6.60 14.49
C VAL A 72 0.53 8.01 13.94
N GLU A 73 -0.51 8.18 13.11
CA GLU A 73 -0.89 9.50 12.61
C GLU A 73 -1.41 10.43 13.72
N GLU A 74 -2.17 9.92 14.69
CA GLU A 74 -2.64 10.72 15.82
C GLU A 74 -1.51 11.12 16.77
N ARG A 75 -0.55 10.22 17.03
CA ARG A 75 0.62 10.52 17.87
C ARG A 75 1.55 11.54 17.22
N ASP A 76 1.75 11.50 15.90
CA ASP A 76 2.57 12.48 15.18
C ASP A 76 1.93 13.88 15.15
N LYS A 77 0.59 13.95 15.08
CA LYS A 77 -0.17 15.21 15.21
C LYS A 77 -0.08 15.78 16.62
N LEU A 78 -0.22 14.93 17.65
CA LEU A 78 -0.10 15.33 19.06
C LEU A 78 1.33 15.78 19.41
N GLN A 79 2.37 15.08 18.95
CA GLN A 79 3.76 15.48 19.20
C GLN A 79 4.17 16.78 18.49
N LYS A 80 3.59 17.08 17.32
CA LYS A 80 3.77 18.37 16.64
C LYS A 80 3.01 19.50 17.32
N ALA A 81 1.88 19.22 17.97
CA ALA A 81 1.12 20.19 18.74
C ALA A 81 1.77 20.51 20.11
N MET A 82 2.43 19.56 20.76
CA MET A 82 3.12 19.76 22.04
C MET A 82 4.50 20.45 21.93
N ARG A 83 4.99 20.71 20.71
CA ARG A 83 6.27 21.39 20.44
C ARG A 83 6.11 22.87 20.04
N LYS A 84 4.96 23.50 20.31
CA LYS A 84 4.71 24.94 20.14
C LYS A 84 4.05 25.51 21.38
#